data_AF-A0A7V2HFQ8-F1
#
_entry.id   AF-A0A7V2HFQ8-F1
#
_cell.length_a   1.000
_cell.length_b   1.000
_cell.length_c   1.000
_cell.angle_alpha   90.00
_cell.angle_beta   90.00
_cell.angle_gamma   90.00
#
_symmetry.space_group_name_H-M   'P 1'
#
loop_
_entity.id
_entity.type
_entity.pdbx_description
1 polymer ?
#
loop_
_entity_poly.entity_id
_entity_poly.type
_entity_poly.pdbx_seq_one_letter_code
_entity_poly.pdbx_strand_id
1 'polypeptide(L)'
;MRAGSESWPPRTREEGTGEGASEREDLITFGVRWPWIVFAFALLLGVLTVFWHQQSTGPISGEMERHRATLEHRTPTPWRYRLLTTWINEGILRGTEALRVPRHEAVSLLGVRIAQNTAILWAAYTLYSLLGLGRRASLVALLLVAWVFSHSNYFSGLAHNTYTDILAYLIGAILVIRGRLGWLIPLTLVATLNRETCGFIPLLGLWRPLAQRRVGWAENRQAYMTAFFGVMVWAATYAFIRMVLVPSNPDLESYERAWKPAAPVGWRLLLYHATHINTLYHVTEAVSVLPLLAVLFFRKAPAILQAWCVMLVPVWFIGMSAVAFVAEARLLAVPVVLVLIPMAMCGIEGQPAAPPRLAQEVESPRAAG
;
A
#
# COMPACT_ATOMS: atom_id res chain seq x y z
N MET A 1 -26.04 -40.90 -38.65
CA MET A 1 -25.42 -39.61 -39.04
C MET A 1 -23.94 -39.68 -38.67
N ARG A 2 -23.06 -39.70 -39.66
CA ARG A 2 -21.60 -39.85 -39.49
C ARG A 2 -20.99 -38.46 -39.28
N ALA A 3 -20.28 -38.28 -38.15
CA ALA A 3 -19.51 -37.08 -37.86
C ALA A 3 -18.22 -37.08 -38.71
N GLY A 4 -18.03 -36.02 -39.48
CA GLY A 4 -16.86 -35.81 -40.31
C GLY A 4 -15.64 -35.42 -39.47
N SER A 5 -14.54 -36.14 -39.66
CA SER A 5 -13.23 -35.83 -39.11
C SER A 5 -12.57 -34.75 -39.96
N GLU A 6 -12.54 -33.51 -39.47
CA GLU A 6 -11.71 -32.45 -40.06
C GLU A 6 -10.24 -32.69 -39.71
N SER A 7 -9.49 -33.19 -40.68
CA SER A 7 -8.04 -33.32 -40.62
C SER A 7 -7.39 -31.94 -40.76
N TRP A 8 -6.74 -31.46 -39.71
CA TRP A 8 -5.91 -30.26 -39.75
C TRP A 8 -4.67 -30.47 -40.63
N PRO A 9 -4.24 -29.48 -41.43
CA PRO A 9 -3.02 -29.58 -42.21
C PRO A 9 -1.77 -29.52 -41.32
N PRO A 10 -0.67 -30.18 -41.71
CA PRO A 10 0.58 -30.16 -40.98
C PRO A 10 1.20 -28.75 -40.99
N ARG A 11 1.51 -28.21 -39.81
CA ARG A 11 2.28 -26.95 -39.68
C ARG A 11 3.68 -27.15 -40.25
N THR A 12 3.97 -26.50 -41.37
CA THR A 12 5.34 -26.33 -41.89
C THR A 12 6.15 -25.51 -40.88
N ARG A 13 7.24 -26.11 -40.37
CA ARG A 13 8.26 -25.38 -39.60
C ARG A 13 8.93 -24.38 -40.54
N GLU A 14 8.61 -23.10 -40.39
CA GLU A 14 9.45 -22.04 -40.93
C GLU A 14 10.74 -22.02 -40.11
N GLU A 15 11.84 -22.44 -40.72
CA GLU A 15 13.19 -22.28 -40.20
C GLU A 15 13.57 -20.80 -40.27
N GLY A 16 13.18 -20.05 -39.23
CA GLY A 16 13.56 -18.66 -39.04
C GLY A 16 15.08 -18.53 -38.85
N THR A 17 15.72 -17.92 -39.82
CA THR A 17 17.15 -17.60 -39.90
C THR A 17 17.61 -16.64 -38.79
N GLY A 18 18.52 -17.11 -37.93
CA GLY A 18 19.74 -16.41 -37.45
C GLY A 18 19.70 -15.07 -36.69
N GLU A 19 18.72 -14.18 -36.88
CA GLU A 19 18.77 -12.81 -36.33
C GLU A 19 18.35 -12.68 -34.85
N GLY A 20 17.79 -13.73 -34.25
CA GLY A 20 17.30 -13.71 -32.87
C GLY A 20 18.35 -13.92 -31.76
N ALA A 21 19.63 -14.06 -32.10
CA ALA A 21 20.68 -14.37 -31.12
C ALA A 21 21.26 -13.10 -30.44
N SER A 22 21.45 -11.98 -31.16
CA SER A 22 22.04 -10.78 -30.56
C SER A 22 21.03 -9.98 -29.71
N GLU A 23 19.74 -9.95 -30.06
CA GLU A 23 18.70 -9.34 -29.21
C GLU A 23 18.54 -10.06 -27.87
N ARG A 24 18.84 -11.36 -27.80
CA ARG A 24 18.76 -12.13 -26.55
C ARG A 24 19.90 -11.83 -25.58
N GLU A 25 21.10 -11.51 -26.05
CA GLU A 25 22.24 -11.17 -25.17
C GLU A 25 22.08 -9.77 -24.55
N ASP A 26 21.52 -8.81 -25.28
CA ASP A 26 21.18 -7.49 -24.74
C ASP A 26 20.09 -7.59 -23.66
N LEU A 27 19.09 -8.45 -23.84
CA LEU A 27 18.05 -8.66 -22.82
C LEU A 27 18.59 -9.21 -21.48
N ILE A 28 19.67 -9.99 -21.50
CA ILE A 28 20.26 -10.61 -20.30
C ILE A 28 21.12 -9.60 -19.53
N THR A 29 21.96 -8.82 -20.21
CA THR A 29 22.82 -7.82 -19.56
C THR A 29 22.03 -6.64 -18.99
N PHE A 30 20.94 -6.23 -19.65
CA PHE A 30 20.01 -5.24 -19.09
C PHE A 30 19.25 -5.76 -17.86
N GLY A 31 19.10 -7.07 -17.69
CA GLY A 31 18.38 -7.68 -16.56
C GLY A 31 19.02 -7.43 -15.19
N VAL A 32 20.36 -7.45 -15.09
CA VAL A 32 21.09 -7.33 -13.81
C VAL A 32 21.16 -5.88 -13.32
N ARG A 33 21.25 -4.90 -14.23
CA ARG A 33 21.37 -3.47 -13.88
C ARG A 33 20.04 -2.82 -13.52
N TRP A 34 18.94 -3.34 -14.06
CA TRP A 34 17.63 -2.72 -13.91
C TRP A 34 17.16 -2.55 -12.45
N PRO A 35 17.29 -3.57 -11.57
CA PRO A 35 16.95 -3.40 -10.15
C PRO A 35 17.71 -2.25 -9.49
N TRP A 36 19.00 -2.06 -9.80
CA TRP A 36 19.78 -0.96 -9.23
C TRP A 36 19.33 0.41 -9.72
N ILE A 37 18.94 0.54 -10.99
CA ILE A 37 18.38 1.78 -11.55
C ILE A 37 17.08 2.13 -10.83
N VAL A 38 16.18 1.17 -10.67
CA VAL A 38 14.92 1.36 -9.94
C VAL A 38 15.18 1.77 -8.49
N PHE A 39 16.17 1.15 -7.83
CA PHE A 39 16.52 1.47 -6.46
C PHE A 39 17.05 2.90 -6.33
N ALA A 40 17.99 3.28 -7.19
CA ALA A 40 18.53 4.64 -7.22
C ALA A 40 17.43 5.67 -7.50
N PHE A 41 16.52 5.38 -8.43
CA PHE A 41 15.37 6.22 -8.72
C PHE A 41 14.40 6.34 -7.53
N ALA A 42 14.10 5.23 -6.86
CA ALA A 42 13.28 5.19 -5.65
C ALA A 42 13.94 5.96 -4.48
N LEU A 43 15.26 5.88 -4.35
CA LEU A 43 16.03 6.64 -3.37
C LEU A 43 15.96 8.14 -3.65
N LEU A 44 16.20 8.55 -4.89
CA LEU A 44 16.13 9.96 -5.30
C LEU A 44 14.74 10.56 -5.03
N LEU A 45 13.67 9.86 -5.44
CA LEU A 45 12.30 10.29 -5.16
C LEU A 45 11.99 10.30 -3.65
N GLY A 46 12.51 9.32 -2.91
CA GLY A 46 12.41 9.29 -1.45
C GLY A 46 13.04 10.53 -0.80
N VAL A 47 14.24 10.92 -1.21
CA VAL A 47 14.92 12.13 -0.73
C VAL A 47 14.14 13.39 -1.11
N LEU A 48 13.73 13.52 -2.38
CA LEU A 48 13.01 14.70 -2.86
C LEU A 48 11.67 14.90 -2.16
N THR A 49 10.90 13.82 -1.97
CA THR A 49 9.61 13.89 -1.26
C THR A 49 9.79 14.31 0.20
N VAL A 50 10.80 13.78 0.90
CA VAL A 50 11.10 14.17 2.29
C VAL A 50 11.60 15.61 2.38
N PHE A 51 12.42 16.04 1.44
CA PHE A 51 12.89 17.42 1.37
C PHE A 51 11.72 18.40 1.22
N TRP A 52 10.82 18.14 0.27
CA TRP A 52 9.61 18.95 0.06
C TRP A 52 8.69 18.96 1.30
N HIS A 53 8.55 17.79 1.93
CA HIS A 53 7.80 17.65 3.18
C HIS A 53 8.40 18.50 4.31
N GLN A 54 9.71 18.44 4.48
CA GLN A 54 10.42 19.17 5.53
C GLN A 54 10.30 20.70 5.34
N GLN A 55 10.31 21.17 4.09
CA GLN A 55 10.07 22.60 3.80
C GLN A 55 8.66 23.04 4.16
N SER A 56 7.65 22.18 3.98
CA SER A 56 6.25 22.52 4.25
C SER A 56 5.83 22.39 5.73
N THR A 57 6.52 21.54 6.51
CA THR A 57 6.13 21.24 7.91
C THR A 57 6.89 22.06 8.96
N GLY A 58 8.00 22.69 8.61
CA GLY A 58 8.78 23.51 9.54
C GLY A 58 9.74 22.68 10.42
N PRO A 59 10.12 23.16 11.62
CA PRO A 59 11.20 22.57 12.41
C PRO A 59 10.85 21.20 13.01
N ILE A 60 11.87 20.34 13.12
CA ILE A 60 11.76 18.95 13.62
C ILE A 60 11.44 18.88 15.12
N SER A 61 11.62 19.98 15.87
CA SER A 61 11.34 20.02 17.30
C SER A 61 9.91 19.59 17.65
N GLY A 62 8.92 19.96 16.83
CA GLY A 62 7.53 19.53 17.03
C GLY A 62 7.32 18.02 16.84
N GLU A 63 8.11 17.37 15.98
CA GLU A 63 8.08 15.91 15.86
C GLU A 63 8.69 15.21 17.07
N MET A 64 9.81 15.75 17.57
CA MET A 64 10.47 15.21 18.74
C MET A 64 9.59 15.32 19.99
N GLU A 65 8.87 16.42 20.14
CA GLU A 65 7.89 16.59 21.22
C GLU A 65 6.76 15.54 21.13
N ARG A 66 6.18 15.34 19.94
CA ARG A 66 5.16 14.31 19.72
C ARG A 66 5.68 12.89 19.97
N HIS A 67 6.90 12.60 19.54
CA HIS A 67 7.57 11.32 19.76
C HIS A 67 7.75 11.04 21.25
N ARG A 68 8.34 11.99 22.00
CA ARG A 68 8.51 11.89 23.46
C ARG A 68 7.17 11.73 24.18
N ALA A 69 6.18 12.55 23.83
CA ALA A 69 4.84 12.45 24.41
C ALA A 69 4.19 11.09 24.14
N THR A 70 4.50 10.42 23.02
CA THR A 70 3.98 9.08 22.72
C THR A 70 4.66 8.02 23.57
N LEU A 71 5.99 8.10 23.75
CA LEU A 71 6.75 7.21 24.62
C LEU A 71 6.31 7.32 26.09
N GLU A 72 5.94 8.52 26.53
CA GLU A 72 5.45 8.78 27.88
C GLU A 72 3.93 8.54 28.03
N HIS A 73 3.27 8.01 27.00
CA HIS A 73 1.82 7.77 26.96
C HIS A 73 0.95 9.03 27.20
N ARG A 74 1.51 10.21 26.96
CA ARG A 74 0.82 11.51 27.10
C ARG A 74 0.07 11.93 25.83
N THR A 75 0.33 11.30 24.68
CA THR A 75 -0.44 11.62 23.46
C THR A 75 -1.89 11.15 23.55
N PRO A 76 -2.82 11.89 22.93
CA PRO A 76 -4.21 11.47 22.85
C PRO A 76 -4.41 10.33 21.84
N THR A 77 -5.60 9.72 21.90
CA THR A 77 -6.08 8.81 20.84
C THR A 77 -6.16 9.59 19.51
N PRO A 78 -5.66 9.04 18.38
CA PRO A 78 -5.21 7.66 18.17
C PRO A 78 -3.69 7.46 18.23
N TRP A 79 -2.89 8.52 18.45
CA TRP A 79 -1.43 8.45 18.35
C TRP A 79 -0.78 7.56 19.41
N ARG A 80 -1.38 7.48 20.61
CA ARG A 80 -0.89 6.66 21.73
C ARG A 80 -0.63 5.18 21.37
N TYR A 81 -1.38 4.64 20.43
CA TYR A 81 -1.36 3.20 20.12
C TYR A 81 -0.41 2.84 18.97
N ARG A 82 0.36 3.80 18.46
CA ARG A 82 1.25 3.63 17.28
C ARG A 82 2.65 3.19 17.68
N LEU A 83 2.75 2.03 18.30
CA LEU A 83 3.95 1.53 18.98
C LEU A 83 5.11 1.25 18.02
N LEU A 84 4.83 0.58 16.89
CA LEU A 84 5.88 0.06 16.01
C LEU A 84 6.82 1.15 15.49
N THR A 85 6.26 2.20 14.87
CA THR A 85 7.09 3.27 14.32
C THR A 85 7.76 4.11 15.39
N THR A 86 7.13 4.28 16.55
CA THR A 86 7.74 4.96 17.68
C THR A 86 8.96 4.20 18.17
N TRP A 87 8.88 2.87 18.31
CA TRP A 87 10.04 2.07 18.71
C TRP A 87 11.15 2.05 17.66
N ILE A 88 10.81 1.98 16.37
CA ILE A 88 11.79 2.08 15.28
C ILE A 88 12.53 3.42 15.34
N ASN A 89 11.79 4.53 15.45
CA ASN A 89 12.36 5.87 15.54
C ASN A 89 13.24 6.00 16.78
N GLU A 90 12.80 5.50 17.94
CA GLU A 90 13.55 5.55 19.19
C GLU A 90 14.87 4.75 19.10
N GLY A 91 14.84 3.56 18.50
CA GLY A 91 16.04 2.76 18.32
C GLY A 91 17.08 3.45 17.43
N ILE A 92 16.64 4.06 16.34
CA ILE A 92 17.51 4.80 15.41
C ILE A 92 18.04 6.09 16.05
N LEU A 93 17.19 6.79 16.81
CA LEU A 93 17.57 7.98 17.56
C LEU A 93 18.70 7.68 18.54
N ARG A 94 18.52 6.67 19.40
CA ARG A 94 19.56 6.26 20.36
C ARG A 94 20.84 5.78 19.67
N GLY A 95 20.70 5.08 18.55
CA GLY A 95 21.85 4.62 17.75
C GLY A 95 22.68 5.78 17.20
N THR A 96 22.03 6.79 16.61
CA THR A 96 22.73 7.96 16.06
C THR A 96 23.30 8.87 17.16
N GLU A 97 22.63 8.97 18.30
CA GLU A 97 23.15 9.66 19.49
C GLU A 97 24.42 8.97 20.02
N ALA A 98 24.40 7.64 20.16
CA ALA A 98 25.56 6.86 20.59
C ALA A 98 26.77 7.00 19.64
N LEU A 99 26.50 7.15 18.33
CA LEU A 99 27.50 7.44 17.31
C LEU A 99 27.91 8.92 17.24
N ARG A 100 27.37 9.78 18.11
CA ARG A 100 27.62 11.23 18.17
C ARG A 100 27.38 11.93 16.83
N VAL A 101 26.37 11.49 16.08
CA VAL A 101 25.99 12.11 14.82
C VAL A 101 25.53 13.55 15.08
N PRO A 102 26.10 14.57 14.41
CA PRO A 102 25.62 15.94 14.54
C PRO A 102 24.15 16.02 14.14
N ARG A 103 23.33 16.72 14.95
CA ARG A 103 21.88 16.84 14.74
C ARG A 103 21.17 15.46 14.63
N HIS A 104 21.56 14.51 15.48
CA HIS A 104 21.06 13.13 15.51
C HIS A 104 19.53 13.02 15.46
N GLU A 105 18.77 13.91 16.12
CA GLU A 105 17.30 13.96 16.04
C GLU A 105 16.79 14.12 14.60
N ALA A 106 17.34 15.10 13.87
CA ALA A 106 16.98 15.39 12.50
C ALA A 106 17.38 14.26 11.55
N VAL A 107 18.63 13.79 11.68
CA VAL A 107 19.17 12.72 10.85
C VAL A 107 18.37 11.43 11.05
N SER A 108 17.97 11.12 12.29
CA SER A 108 17.17 9.94 12.59
C SER A 108 15.80 10.03 11.95
N LEU A 109 15.01 11.05 12.29
CA LEU A 109 13.61 11.11 11.87
C LEU A 109 13.48 11.27 10.34
N LEU A 110 14.33 12.08 9.72
CA LEU A 110 14.36 12.23 8.26
C LEU A 110 14.96 10.99 7.59
N GLY A 111 15.98 10.37 8.18
CA GLY A 111 16.58 9.14 7.68
C GLY A 111 15.59 7.98 7.63
N VAL A 112 14.82 7.77 8.71
CA VAL A 112 13.73 6.78 8.73
C VAL A 112 12.71 7.09 7.63
N ARG A 113 12.34 8.37 7.48
CA ARG A 113 11.36 8.80 6.49
C ARG A 113 11.84 8.52 5.05
N ILE A 114 13.10 8.81 4.74
CA ILE A 114 13.70 8.54 3.43
C ILE A 114 13.70 7.03 3.19
N ALA A 115 14.19 6.24 4.16
CA ALA A 115 14.22 4.78 4.05
C ALA A 115 12.82 4.18 3.83
N GLN A 116 11.79 4.68 4.54
CA GLN A 116 10.40 4.28 4.34
C GLN A 116 9.90 4.60 2.93
N ASN A 117 10.10 5.83 2.45
CA ASN A 117 9.65 6.21 1.11
C ASN A 117 10.35 5.38 0.03
N THR A 118 11.66 5.15 0.16
CA THR A 118 12.41 4.29 -0.76
C THR A 118 11.89 2.85 -0.74
N ALA A 119 11.64 2.29 0.46
CA ALA A 119 11.08 0.94 0.60
C ALA A 119 9.67 0.83 -0.01
N ILE A 120 8.83 1.84 0.18
CA ILE A 120 7.49 1.90 -0.43
C ILE A 120 7.60 1.94 -1.95
N LEU A 121 8.42 2.83 -2.52
CA LEU A 121 8.58 2.95 -3.97
C LEU A 121 9.14 1.66 -4.58
N TRP A 122 10.07 1.01 -3.89
CA TRP A 122 10.59 -0.29 -4.30
C TRP A 122 9.51 -1.40 -4.27
N ALA A 123 8.73 -1.46 -3.19
CA ALA A 123 7.64 -2.41 -3.06
C ALA A 123 6.53 -2.15 -4.10
N ALA A 124 6.20 -0.87 -4.35
CA ALA A 124 5.26 -0.46 -5.38
C ALA A 124 5.74 -0.91 -6.77
N TYR A 125 7.01 -0.65 -7.12
CA TYR A 125 7.60 -1.13 -8.38
C TYR A 125 7.48 -2.66 -8.52
N THR A 126 7.82 -3.38 -7.45
CA THR A 126 7.74 -4.85 -7.42
C THR A 126 6.30 -5.31 -7.64
N LEU A 127 5.34 -4.71 -6.95
CA LEU A 127 3.92 -5.00 -7.11
C LEU A 127 3.44 -4.72 -8.54
N TYR A 128 3.77 -3.54 -9.09
CA TYR A 128 3.37 -3.12 -10.43
C TYR A 128 3.94 -4.05 -11.50
N SER A 129 5.19 -4.47 -11.36
CA SER A 129 5.81 -5.48 -12.23
C SER A 129 5.10 -6.84 -12.12
N LEU A 130 4.69 -7.24 -10.92
CA LEU A 130 3.93 -8.49 -10.70
C LEU A 130 2.50 -8.42 -11.28
N LEU A 131 1.94 -7.21 -11.40
CA LEU A 131 0.66 -6.96 -12.07
C LEU A 131 0.79 -6.90 -13.60
N GLY A 132 2.00 -7.06 -14.13
CA GLY A 132 2.27 -7.08 -15.57
C GLY A 132 2.53 -5.71 -16.20
N LEU A 133 2.66 -4.64 -15.41
CA LEU A 133 3.00 -3.33 -15.95
C LEU A 133 4.41 -3.33 -16.54
N GLY A 134 4.56 -2.72 -17.71
CA GLY A 134 5.86 -2.54 -18.33
C GLY A 134 6.79 -1.64 -17.51
N ARG A 135 8.08 -1.70 -17.82
CA ARG A 135 9.13 -0.94 -17.09
C ARG A 135 8.85 0.56 -17.08
N ARG A 136 8.47 1.12 -18.24
CA ARG A 136 8.19 2.56 -18.39
C ARG A 136 6.94 2.96 -17.61
N ALA A 137 5.84 2.21 -17.76
CA ALA A 137 4.61 2.44 -17.01
C ALA A 137 4.84 2.35 -15.50
N SER A 138 5.65 1.39 -15.04
CA SER A 138 6.01 1.26 -13.64
C SER A 138 6.81 2.47 -13.12
N LEU A 139 7.76 3.02 -13.90
CA LEU A 139 8.49 4.24 -13.50
C LEU A 139 7.58 5.47 -13.43
N VAL A 140 6.66 5.63 -14.38
CA VAL A 140 5.63 6.69 -14.33
C VAL A 140 4.74 6.51 -13.11
N ALA A 141 4.35 5.27 -12.78
CA ALA A 141 3.60 4.97 -11.59
C ALA A 141 4.35 5.38 -10.31
N LEU A 142 5.68 5.17 -10.24
CA LEU A 142 6.49 5.64 -9.11
C LEU A 142 6.52 7.16 -8.99
N LEU A 143 6.57 7.90 -10.11
CA LEU A 143 6.44 9.35 -10.10
C LEU A 143 5.08 9.79 -9.54
N LEU A 144 4.00 9.09 -9.89
CA LEU A 144 2.67 9.33 -9.33
C LEU A 144 2.61 9.03 -7.83
N VAL A 145 3.28 7.96 -7.36
CA VAL A 145 3.39 7.68 -5.92
C VAL A 145 4.14 8.80 -5.20
N ALA A 146 5.27 9.26 -5.76
CA ALA A 146 6.03 10.38 -5.22
C ALA A 146 5.20 11.69 -5.23
N TRP A 147 4.42 11.93 -6.27
CA TRP A 147 3.48 13.06 -6.35
C TRP A 147 2.47 13.02 -5.19
N VAL A 148 1.80 11.89 -4.98
CA VAL A 148 0.85 11.69 -3.87
C VAL A 148 1.54 12.02 -2.55
N PHE A 149 2.78 11.58 -2.36
CA PHE A 149 3.52 11.84 -1.12
C PHE A 149 3.80 13.32 -0.93
N SER A 150 4.33 14.02 -1.95
CA SER A 150 4.64 15.44 -1.88
C SER A 150 3.43 16.35 -1.60
N HIS A 151 2.23 15.92 -1.99
CA HIS A 151 1.00 16.71 -1.84
C HIS A 151 0.10 16.20 -0.69
N SER A 152 0.57 15.26 0.11
CA SER A 152 -0.18 14.68 1.23
C SER A 152 0.23 15.24 2.61
N ASN A 153 0.79 16.46 2.62
CA ASN A 153 1.54 17.01 3.75
C ASN A 153 0.75 17.94 4.67
N TYR A 154 -0.53 18.21 4.35
CA TYR A 154 -1.38 19.10 5.12
C TYR A 154 -1.49 18.67 6.59
N PHE A 155 -0.96 19.50 7.50
CA PHE A 155 -0.87 19.27 8.96
C PHE A 155 -0.34 17.88 9.36
N SER A 156 0.50 17.27 8.52
CA SER A 156 0.82 15.86 8.68
C SER A 156 1.84 15.52 9.75
N GLY A 157 2.77 16.44 9.97
CA GLY A 157 4.09 16.05 10.41
C GLY A 157 4.73 14.99 9.50
N LEU A 158 5.79 14.33 9.94
CA LEU A 158 6.49 13.29 9.16
C LEU A 158 5.65 12.01 8.97
N ALA A 159 4.65 11.78 9.84
CA ALA A 159 3.64 10.73 9.68
C ALA A 159 4.18 9.31 9.40
N HIS A 160 5.31 8.93 10.01
CA HIS A 160 5.98 7.62 9.81
C HIS A 160 5.04 6.42 9.88
N ASN A 161 4.03 6.50 10.74
CA ASN A 161 3.00 5.48 10.90
C ASN A 161 2.14 5.29 9.64
N THR A 162 1.71 6.36 8.95
CA THR A 162 0.91 6.24 7.73
C THR A 162 1.71 5.60 6.60
N TYR A 163 2.98 5.93 6.47
CA TYR A 163 3.83 5.35 5.43
C TYR A 163 4.22 3.89 5.74
N THR A 164 4.35 3.53 7.01
CA THR A 164 4.50 2.13 7.41
C THR A 164 3.27 1.29 7.06
N ASP A 165 2.06 1.85 7.18
CA ASP A 165 0.85 1.18 6.68
C ASP A 165 0.94 0.91 5.17
N ILE A 166 1.27 1.94 4.37
CA ILE A 166 1.40 1.78 2.91
C ILE A 166 2.38 0.66 2.58
N LEU A 167 3.54 0.62 3.24
CA LEU A 167 4.53 -0.45 3.04
C LEU A 167 3.96 -1.83 3.42
N ALA A 168 3.26 -1.95 4.55
CA ALA A 168 2.64 -3.21 4.98
C ALA A 168 1.57 -3.68 3.99
N TYR A 169 0.73 -2.79 3.47
CA TYR A 169 -0.26 -3.10 2.44
C TYR A 169 0.38 -3.56 1.12
N LEU A 170 1.45 -2.91 0.68
CA LEU A 170 2.20 -3.32 -0.52
C LEU A 170 2.85 -4.69 -0.34
N ILE A 171 3.46 -4.96 0.81
CA ILE A 171 4.02 -6.28 1.13
C ILE A 171 2.91 -7.33 1.14
N GLY A 172 1.76 -7.03 1.78
CA GLY A 172 0.59 -7.91 1.79
C GLY A 172 0.10 -8.25 0.38
N ALA A 173 -0.01 -7.25 -0.49
CA ALA A 173 -0.39 -7.43 -1.88
C ALA A 173 0.61 -8.29 -2.68
N ILE A 174 1.91 -8.08 -2.48
CA ILE A 174 2.97 -8.91 -3.09
C ILE A 174 2.85 -10.36 -2.60
N LEU A 175 2.60 -10.59 -1.32
CA LEU A 175 2.40 -11.93 -0.75
C LEU A 175 1.16 -12.61 -1.35
N VAL A 176 0.06 -11.86 -1.53
CA VAL A 176 -1.17 -12.36 -2.16
C VAL A 176 -0.91 -12.81 -3.61
N ILE A 177 -0.25 -11.98 -4.43
CA ILE A 177 0.04 -12.34 -5.83
C ILE A 177 1.00 -13.53 -5.91
N ARG A 178 1.94 -13.66 -4.96
CA ARG A 178 2.86 -14.79 -4.87
C ARG A 178 2.24 -16.06 -4.24
N GLY A 179 0.95 -16.07 -3.92
CA GLY A 179 0.27 -17.22 -3.31
C GLY A 179 0.70 -17.52 -1.87
N ARG A 180 1.37 -16.59 -1.20
CA ARG A 180 1.90 -16.74 0.18
C ARG A 180 0.90 -16.22 1.23
N LEU A 181 -0.35 -16.66 1.14
CA LEU A 181 -1.46 -16.16 1.98
C LEU A 181 -1.20 -16.32 3.49
N GLY A 182 -0.58 -17.42 3.92
CA GLY A 182 -0.27 -17.65 5.34
C GLY A 182 0.58 -16.55 5.99
N TRP A 183 1.44 -15.87 5.22
CA TRP A 183 2.27 -14.77 5.71
C TRP A 183 1.50 -13.48 5.98
N LEU A 184 0.25 -13.37 5.54
CA LEU A 184 -0.60 -12.22 5.90
C LEU A 184 -0.89 -12.18 7.39
N ILE A 185 -0.93 -13.33 8.08
CA ILE A 185 -1.19 -13.40 9.53
C ILE A 185 -0.06 -12.74 10.34
N PRO A 186 1.22 -13.17 10.25
CA PRO A 186 2.30 -12.51 10.98
C PRO A 186 2.50 -11.05 10.52
N LEU A 187 2.28 -10.73 9.24
CA LEU A 187 2.30 -9.35 8.77
C LEU A 187 1.24 -8.50 9.46
N THR A 188 0.01 -9.03 9.60
CA THR A 188 -1.09 -8.34 10.29
C THR A 188 -0.76 -8.09 11.75
N LEU A 189 -0.19 -9.07 12.45
CA LEU A 189 0.26 -8.92 13.84
C LEU A 189 1.20 -7.71 13.98
N VAL A 190 2.28 -7.69 13.19
CA VAL A 190 3.28 -6.61 13.23
C VAL A 190 2.67 -5.26 12.82
N ALA A 191 1.87 -5.24 11.74
CA ALA A 191 1.28 -4.02 11.22
C ALA A 191 0.21 -3.42 12.17
N THR A 192 -0.47 -4.27 12.96
CA THR A 192 -1.45 -3.79 13.96
C THR A 192 -0.77 -3.02 15.10
N LEU A 193 0.49 -3.31 15.41
CA LEU A 193 1.29 -2.50 16.35
C LEU A 193 1.56 -1.08 15.83
N ASN A 194 1.34 -0.83 14.55
CA ASN A 194 1.52 0.47 13.92
C ASN A 194 0.21 1.26 13.86
N ARG A 195 -0.84 0.67 13.26
CA ARG A 195 -2.17 1.28 13.16
C ARG A 195 -3.26 0.22 13.13
N GLU A 196 -4.42 0.58 13.67
CA GLU A 196 -5.66 -0.20 13.63
C GLU A 196 -6.15 -0.47 12.20
N THR A 197 -5.81 0.42 11.28
CA THR A 197 -6.19 0.35 9.87
C THR A 197 -5.54 -0.81 9.14
N CYS A 198 -4.52 -1.46 9.69
CA CYS A 198 -3.91 -2.67 9.14
C CYS A 198 -4.81 -3.92 9.23
N GLY A 199 -5.96 -3.84 9.90
CA GLY A 199 -6.96 -4.92 9.96
C GLY A 199 -7.54 -5.33 8.60
N PHE A 200 -7.37 -4.52 7.54
CA PHE A 200 -7.79 -4.91 6.18
C PHE A 200 -6.72 -5.69 5.39
N ILE A 201 -5.46 -5.76 5.84
CA ILE A 201 -4.41 -6.58 5.21
C ILE A 201 -4.84 -8.04 4.99
N PRO A 202 -5.40 -8.77 5.98
CA PRO A 202 -5.77 -10.17 5.78
C PRO A 202 -6.93 -10.34 4.78
N LEU A 203 -7.72 -9.29 4.54
CA LEU A 203 -8.82 -9.32 3.57
C LEU A 203 -8.33 -9.24 2.13
N LEU A 204 -7.10 -8.78 1.87
CA LEU A 204 -6.53 -8.74 0.52
C LEU A 204 -6.53 -10.12 -0.16
N GLY A 205 -6.44 -11.21 0.62
CA GLY A 205 -6.50 -12.59 0.14
C GLY A 205 -7.87 -12.99 -0.43
N LEU A 206 -8.94 -12.26 -0.10
CA LEU A 206 -10.31 -12.54 -0.56
C LEU A 206 -10.56 -12.08 -2.01
N TRP A 207 -9.55 -11.61 -2.73
CA TRP A 207 -9.71 -11.19 -4.12
C TRP A 207 -10.18 -12.33 -5.03
N ARG A 208 -9.67 -13.56 -4.84
CA ARG A 208 -10.02 -14.73 -5.66
C ARG A 208 -11.51 -15.04 -5.65
N PRO A 209 -12.15 -15.28 -4.48
CA PRO A 209 -13.59 -15.57 -4.45
C PRO A 209 -14.45 -14.42 -4.97
N LEU A 210 -14.00 -13.17 -4.82
CA LEU A 210 -14.71 -11.99 -5.33
C LEU A 210 -14.59 -11.86 -6.87
N ALA A 211 -13.41 -12.13 -7.42
CA ALA A 211 -13.13 -12.05 -8.84
C ALA A 211 -13.70 -13.25 -9.63
N GLN A 212 -13.64 -14.45 -9.06
CA GLN A 212 -14.00 -15.70 -9.72
C GLN A 212 -15.28 -16.27 -9.11
N ARG A 213 -16.44 -15.73 -9.54
CA ARG A 213 -17.78 -16.08 -9.02
C ARG A 213 -18.16 -17.57 -9.06
N ARG A 214 -17.37 -18.44 -9.72
CA ARG A 214 -17.65 -19.87 -9.90
C ARG A 214 -16.79 -20.80 -9.04
N VAL A 215 -15.83 -20.27 -8.29
CA VAL A 215 -14.89 -21.08 -7.51
C VAL A 215 -15.52 -21.43 -6.16
N GLY A 216 -15.66 -22.73 -5.88
CA GLY A 216 -16.29 -23.22 -4.66
C GLY A 216 -15.50 -22.89 -3.39
N TRP A 217 -16.17 -23.03 -2.23
CA TRP A 217 -15.55 -22.78 -0.92
C TRP A 217 -14.28 -23.62 -0.68
N ALA A 218 -14.27 -24.88 -1.12
CA ALA A 218 -13.15 -25.79 -0.93
C ALA A 218 -11.86 -25.28 -1.59
N GLU A 219 -11.96 -24.70 -2.79
CA GLU A 219 -10.83 -24.13 -3.54
C GLU A 219 -10.32 -22.81 -2.93
N ASN A 220 -11.20 -22.05 -2.27
CA ASN A 220 -10.85 -20.80 -1.59
C ASN A 220 -10.64 -20.94 -0.07
N ARG A 221 -10.66 -22.17 0.47
CA ARG A 221 -10.60 -22.43 1.92
C ARG A 221 -9.41 -21.72 2.57
N GLN A 222 -8.24 -21.77 1.93
CA GLN A 222 -7.03 -21.12 2.46
C GLN A 222 -7.21 -19.60 2.58
N ALA A 223 -7.79 -18.93 1.58
CA ALA A 223 -8.02 -17.49 1.61
C ALA A 223 -8.99 -17.09 2.74
N TYR A 224 -10.08 -17.84 2.90
CA TYR A 224 -11.03 -17.62 3.99
C TYR A 224 -10.41 -17.86 5.37
N MET A 225 -9.64 -18.93 5.54
CA MET A 225 -8.98 -19.22 6.81
C MET A 225 -7.93 -18.16 7.14
N THR A 226 -7.11 -17.75 6.17
CA THR A 226 -6.16 -16.65 6.35
C THR A 226 -6.85 -15.35 6.72
N ALA A 227 -7.95 -14.99 6.05
CA ALA A 227 -8.71 -13.79 6.37
C ALA A 227 -9.28 -13.87 7.80
N PHE A 228 -9.91 -14.99 8.16
CA PHE A 228 -10.50 -15.21 9.48
C PHE A 228 -9.45 -15.12 10.59
N PHE A 229 -8.39 -15.93 10.52
CA PHE A 229 -7.34 -15.93 11.54
C PHE A 229 -6.58 -14.61 11.57
N GLY A 230 -6.34 -13.98 10.42
CA GLY A 230 -5.72 -12.65 10.36
C GLY A 230 -6.55 -11.57 11.05
N VAL A 231 -7.87 -11.55 10.85
CA VAL A 231 -8.78 -10.63 11.53
C VAL A 231 -8.84 -10.93 13.04
N MET A 232 -8.84 -12.21 13.44
CA MET A 232 -8.78 -12.57 14.87
C MET A 232 -7.48 -12.12 15.53
N VAL A 233 -6.34 -12.30 14.86
CA VAL A 233 -5.03 -11.81 15.34
C VAL A 233 -5.01 -10.29 15.45
N TRP A 234 -5.55 -9.58 14.45
CA TRP A 234 -5.72 -8.14 14.50
C TRP A 234 -6.57 -7.71 15.70
N ALA A 235 -7.76 -8.31 15.86
CA ALA A 235 -8.70 -7.95 16.92
C ALA A 235 -8.09 -8.20 18.31
N ALA A 236 -7.43 -9.35 18.52
CA ALA A 236 -6.75 -9.68 19.76
C ALA A 236 -5.60 -8.71 20.06
N THR A 237 -4.76 -8.40 19.06
CA THR A 237 -3.63 -7.48 19.22
C THR A 237 -4.11 -6.06 19.53
N TYR A 238 -5.11 -5.58 18.79
CA TYR A 238 -5.69 -4.26 18.99
C TYR A 238 -6.36 -4.16 20.37
N ALA A 239 -7.14 -5.16 20.77
CA ALA A 239 -7.76 -5.21 22.09
C ALA A 239 -6.71 -5.25 23.21
N PHE A 240 -5.64 -6.04 23.06
CA PHE A 240 -4.53 -6.10 24.01
C PHE A 240 -3.85 -4.74 24.17
N ILE A 241 -3.48 -4.08 23.07
CA ILE A 241 -2.89 -2.73 23.08
C ILE A 241 -3.81 -1.75 23.83
N ARG A 242 -5.12 -1.80 23.54
CA ARG A 242 -6.10 -0.94 24.21
C ARG A 242 -6.18 -1.26 25.71
N MET A 243 -6.32 -2.51 26.11
CA MET A 243 -6.40 -2.88 27.53
C MET A 243 -5.17 -2.45 28.33
N VAL A 244 -3.97 -2.53 27.73
CA VAL A 244 -2.71 -2.17 28.41
C VAL A 244 -2.47 -0.66 28.45
N LEU A 245 -2.84 0.09 27.39
CA LEU A 245 -2.51 1.52 27.26
C LEU A 245 -3.66 2.50 27.54
N VAL A 246 -4.88 2.01 27.74
CA VAL A 246 -6.07 2.82 28.10
C VAL A 246 -6.04 3.31 29.56
N PRO A 247 -5.69 2.49 30.59
CA PRO A 247 -5.86 2.89 32.00
C PRO A 247 -5.06 4.12 32.44
N SER A 248 -4.10 4.59 31.64
CA SER A 248 -3.15 5.63 32.01
C SER A 248 -3.66 7.07 31.93
N ASN A 249 -4.84 7.37 31.34
CA ASN A 249 -5.46 8.70 31.44
C ASN A 249 -6.88 8.76 30.81
N PRO A 250 -7.98 8.64 31.60
CA PRO A 250 -9.35 8.74 31.09
C PRO A 250 -9.71 10.13 30.54
N ASP A 251 -9.06 11.20 31.02
CA ASP A 251 -9.34 12.56 30.55
C ASP A 251 -8.86 12.83 29.11
N LEU A 252 -7.94 12.00 28.60
CA LEU A 252 -7.41 12.06 27.24
C LEU A 252 -8.19 11.18 26.24
N GLU A 253 -9.29 10.54 26.66
CA GLU A 253 -9.93 9.46 25.90
C GLU A 253 -10.86 9.90 24.77
N SER A 254 -11.61 10.98 24.91
CA SER A 254 -12.54 11.34 23.83
C SER A 254 -11.76 11.91 22.66
N TYR A 255 -11.72 11.16 21.56
CA TYR A 255 -11.27 11.60 20.24
C TYR A 255 -11.81 13.01 19.90
N GLU A 256 -13.05 13.30 20.33
CA GLU A 256 -13.75 14.59 20.22
C GLU A 256 -13.17 15.74 21.05
N ARG A 257 -12.42 15.48 22.13
CA ARG A 257 -11.69 16.52 22.89
C ARG A 257 -10.28 16.73 22.38
N ALA A 258 -9.64 15.66 21.90
CA ALA A 258 -8.28 15.69 21.38
C ALA A 258 -8.20 16.40 20.02
N TRP A 259 -9.16 16.12 19.15
CA TRP A 259 -9.48 16.99 18.03
C TRP A 259 -10.36 18.12 18.54
N LYS A 260 -10.23 19.33 17.99
CA LYS A 260 -10.96 20.53 18.44
C LYS A 260 -12.40 20.15 18.84
N PRO A 261 -12.94 20.66 19.98
CA PRO A 261 -14.26 20.28 20.53
C PRO A 261 -15.48 20.49 19.61
N ALA A 262 -15.26 20.87 18.36
CA ALA A 262 -16.25 21.08 17.32
C ALA A 262 -16.09 20.15 16.09
N ALA A 263 -15.11 19.23 16.05
CA ALA A 263 -14.93 18.33 14.91
C ALA A 263 -15.98 17.20 14.99
N PRO A 264 -17.00 17.17 14.10
CA PRO A 264 -17.98 16.11 14.10
C PRO A 264 -17.33 14.74 13.82
N VAL A 265 -17.92 13.66 14.30
CA VAL A 265 -17.62 12.28 13.88
C VAL A 265 -18.80 11.68 13.11
N GLY A 266 -18.56 10.59 12.37
CA GLY A 266 -19.58 9.86 11.61
C GLY A 266 -20.13 10.66 10.42
N TRP A 267 -21.45 10.63 10.22
CA TRP A 267 -22.12 11.30 9.09
C TRP A 267 -21.85 12.80 9.02
N ARG A 268 -21.78 13.48 10.16
CA ARG A 268 -21.52 14.92 10.20
C ARG A 268 -20.11 15.26 9.67
N LEU A 269 -19.13 14.39 9.90
CA LEU A 269 -17.77 14.55 9.37
C LEU A 269 -17.74 14.28 7.85
N LEU A 270 -18.48 13.27 7.39
CA LEU A 270 -18.65 13.00 5.96
C LEU A 270 -19.21 14.23 5.23
N LEU A 271 -20.26 14.84 5.78
CA LEU A 271 -20.86 16.04 5.21
C LEU A 271 -19.91 17.24 5.27
N TYR A 272 -19.19 17.40 6.38
CA TYR A 272 -18.14 18.41 6.50
C TYR A 272 -17.14 18.29 5.35
N HIS A 273 -16.59 17.10 5.11
CA HIS A 273 -15.62 16.86 4.03
C HIS A 273 -16.18 17.14 2.63
N ALA A 274 -17.44 16.79 2.39
CA ALA A 274 -18.10 17.04 1.11
C ALA A 274 -18.33 18.54 0.82
N THR A 275 -18.44 19.36 1.86
CA THR A 275 -18.75 20.80 1.75
C THR A 275 -17.55 21.71 1.98
N HIS A 276 -16.48 21.21 2.58
CA HIS A 276 -15.34 22.04 2.99
C HIS A 276 -14.30 22.15 1.87
N ILE A 277 -14.13 23.36 1.32
CA ILE A 277 -13.26 23.62 0.16
C ILE A 277 -11.82 23.18 0.36
N ASN A 278 -11.25 23.35 1.57
CA ASN A 278 -9.87 22.94 1.85
C ASN A 278 -9.71 21.41 1.80
N THR A 279 -10.71 20.65 2.25
CA THR A 279 -10.70 19.20 2.13
C THR A 279 -10.71 18.79 0.66
N LEU A 280 -11.62 19.39 -0.13
CA LEU A 280 -11.72 19.11 -1.57
C LEU A 280 -10.42 19.46 -2.30
N TYR A 281 -9.83 20.61 -1.97
CA TYR A 281 -8.55 21.06 -2.53
C TYR A 281 -7.43 20.04 -2.25
N HIS A 282 -7.15 19.72 -0.98
CA HIS A 282 -6.04 18.82 -0.64
C HIS A 282 -6.25 17.37 -1.11
N VAL A 283 -7.49 16.86 -1.09
CA VAL A 283 -7.79 15.53 -1.63
C VAL A 283 -7.60 15.53 -3.15
N THR A 284 -8.07 16.55 -3.86
CA THR A 284 -7.91 16.66 -5.32
C THR A 284 -6.44 16.87 -5.71
N GLU A 285 -5.69 17.64 -4.94
CA GLU A 285 -4.27 17.88 -5.14
C GLU A 285 -3.44 16.59 -4.99
N ALA A 286 -3.68 15.84 -3.92
CA ALA A 286 -2.96 14.60 -3.63
C ALA A 286 -3.35 13.45 -4.56
N VAL A 287 -4.65 13.26 -4.82
CA VAL A 287 -5.18 12.10 -5.55
C VAL A 287 -5.34 12.39 -7.05
N SER A 288 -5.43 13.66 -7.44
CA SER A 288 -5.53 14.13 -8.83
C SER A 288 -6.68 13.44 -9.59
N VAL A 289 -6.51 13.21 -10.89
CA VAL A 289 -7.47 12.56 -11.78
C VAL A 289 -7.50 11.03 -11.65
N LEU A 290 -6.68 10.43 -10.78
CA LEU A 290 -6.54 8.98 -10.65
C LEU A 290 -7.85 8.23 -10.38
N PRO A 291 -8.79 8.72 -9.55
CA PRO A 291 -10.05 8.03 -9.30
C PRO A 291 -10.90 7.94 -10.58
N LEU A 292 -10.91 9.00 -11.39
CA LEU A 292 -11.64 9.03 -12.66
C LEU A 292 -11.04 8.05 -13.66
N LEU A 293 -9.70 8.02 -13.78
CA LEU A 293 -9.00 7.06 -14.63
C LEU A 293 -9.22 5.62 -14.17
N ALA A 294 -9.17 5.36 -12.85
CA ALA A 294 -9.42 4.05 -12.30
C ALA A 294 -10.84 3.56 -12.62
N VAL A 295 -11.86 4.42 -12.50
CA VAL A 295 -13.24 4.08 -12.89
C VAL A 295 -13.35 3.82 -14.40
N LEU A 296 -12.76 4.69 -15.23
CA LEU A 296 -12.77 4.55 -16.68
C LEU A 296 -12.12 3.22 -17.14
N PHE A 297 -11.03 2.83 -16.48
CA PHE A 297 -10.26 1.64 -16.82
C PHE A 297 -10.59 0.41 -15.98
N PHE A 298 -11.60 0.48 -15.11
CA PHE A 298 -11.97 -0.59 -14.19
C PHE A 298 -12.15 -1.93 -14.90
N ARG A 299 -12.90 -1.96 -16.02
CA ARG A 299 -13.15 -3.18 -16.80
C ARG A 299 -11.92 -3.72 -17.53
N LYS A 300 -10.92 -2.88 -17.79
CA LYS A 300 -9.68 -3.26 -18.48
C LYS A 300 -8.62 -3.78 -17.51
N ALA A 301 -8.74 -3.44 -16.22
CA ALA A 301 -7.76 -3.79 -15.20
C ALA A 301 -7.77 -5.30 -14.87
N PRO A 302 -6.66 -5.86 -14.36
CA PRO A 302 -6.63 -7.22 -13.82
C PRO A 302 -7.72 -7.47 -12.76
N ALA A 303 -8.29 -8.67 -12.76
CA ALA A 303 -9.40 -9.02 -11.88
C ALA A 303 -9.07 -8.85 -10.38
N ILE A 304 -7.80 -9.02 -9.99
CA ILE A 304 -7.31 -8.75 -8.63
C ILE A 304 -7.46 -7.26 -8.25
N LEU A 305 -7.11 -6.33 -9.15
CA LEU A 305 -7.27 -4.89 -8.90
C LEU A 305 -8.74 -4.49 -8.90
N GLN A 306 -9.57 -5.11 -9.74
CA GLN A 306 -11.03 -4.90 -9.71
C GLN A 306 -11.61 -5.32 -8.35
N ALA A 307 -11.24 -6.51 -7.86
CA ALA A 307 -11.70 -7.00 -6.56
C ALA A 307 -11.22 -6.12 -5.40
N TRP A 308 -9.94 -5.74 -5.38
CA TRP A 308 -9.42 -4.81 -4.36
C TRP A 308 -10.06 -3.42 -4.47
N CYS A 309 -10.35 -2.94 -5.67
CA CYS A 309 -11.05 -1.66 -5.85
C CYS A 309 -12.43 -1.70 -5.21
N VAL A 310 -13.25 -2.71 -5.51
CA VAL A 310 -14.60 -2.85 -4.93
C VAL A 310 -14.57 -3.05 -3.42
N MET A 311 -13.64 -3.87 -2.91
CA MET A 311 -13.59 -4.24 -1.50
C MET A 311 -12.94 -3.16 -0.62
N LEU A 312 -11.81 -2.60 -1.06
CA LEU A 312 -10.98 -1.74 -0.22
C LEU A 312 -11.34 -0.26 -0.39
N VAL A 313 -11.48 0.23 -1.63
CA VAL A 313 -11.57 1.69 -1.88
C VAL A 313 -12.81 2.32 -1.24
N PRO A 314 -14.05 1.80 -1.41
CA PRO A 314 -15.23 2.39 -0.78
C PRO A 314 -15.18 2.32 0.74
N VAL A 315 -14.81 1.15 1.29
CA VAL A 315 -14.75 0.93 2.74
C VAL A 315 -13.71 1.84 3.39
N TRP A 316 -12.54 1.97 2.75
CA TRP A 316 -11.48 2.86 3.22
C TRP A 316 -11.90 4.32 3.15
N PHE A 317 -12.46 4.77 2.02
CA PHE A 317 -12.86 6.16 1.85
C PHE A 317 -13.98 6.55 2.83
N ILE A 318 -15.02 5.72 2.97
CA ILE A 318 -16.12 5.96 3.91
C ILE A 318 -15.60 5.90 5.35
N GLY A 319 -14.83 4.87 5.69
CA GLY A 319 -14.27 4.70 7.03
C GLY A 319 -13.40 5.89 7.45
N MET A 320 -12.42 6.25 6.62
CA MET A 320 -11.53 7.39 6.91
C MET A 320 -12.29 8.71 6.94
N SER A 321 -13.24 8.93 6.03
CA SER A 321 -14.01 10.18 6.01
C SER A 321 -15.00 10.28 7.18
N ALA A 322 -15.41 9.15 7.77
CA ALA A 322 -16.28 9.13 8.94
C ALA A 322 -15.52 9.30 10.26
N VAL A 323 -14.26 8.90 10.34
CA VAL A 323 -13.48 8.91 11.60
C VAL A 323 -12.32 9.88 11.60
N ALA A 324 -11.83 10.35 10.46
CA ALA A 324 -10.62 11.14 10.35
C ALA A 324 -10.77 12.34 9.41
N PHE A 325 -9.85 13.30 9.55
CA PHE A 325 -9.85 14.51 8.75
C PHE A 325 -9.20 14.27 7.39
N VAL A 326 -9.98 13.92 6.35
CA VAL A 326 -9.40 13.51 5.04
C VAL A 326 -8.69 14.61 4.26
N ALA A 327 -8.73 15.87 4.72
CA ALA A 327 -7.80 16.90 4.23
C ALA A 327 -6.34 16.51 4.51
N GLU A 328 -6.09 15.68 5.53
CA GLU A 328 -4.87 14.90 5.67
C GLU A 328 -4.81 13.79 4.60
N ALA A 329 -4.67 14.18 3.33
CA ALA A 329 -4.83 13.31 2.18
C ALA A 329 -3.93 12.06 2.19
N ARG A 330 -2.86 12.04 3.01
CA ARG A 330 -2.04 10.84 3.27
C ARG A 330 -2.85 9.65 3.78
N LEU A 331 -3.99 9.89 4.43
CA LEU A 331 -4.91 8.83 4.86
C LEU A 331 -5.52 8.06 3.68
N LEU A 332 -5.55 8.65 2.47
CA LEU A 332 -6.02 8.02 1.25
C LEU A 332 -4.88 7.36 0.45
N ALA A 333 -3.62 7.46 0.90
CA ALA A 333 -2.47 6.98 0.14
C ALA A 333 -2.48 5.46 -0.07
N VAL A 334 -3.00 4.68 0.90
CA VAL A 334 -3.09 3.21 0.76
C VAL A 334 -3.91 2.80 -0.47
N PRO A 335 -5.21 3.15 -0.60
CA PRO A 335 -5.99 2.78 -1.79
C PRO A 335 -5.43 3.42 -3.08
N VAL A 336 -4.88 4.63 -3.01
CA VAL A 336 -4.30 5.30 -4.18
C VAL A 336 -3.10 4.54 -4.73
N VAL A 337 -2.12 4.24 -3.88
CA VAL A 337 -0.88 3.53 -4.26
C VAL A 337 -1.15 2.07 -4.59
N LEU A 338 -1.98 1.40 -3.79
CA LEU A 338 -2.22 -0.03 -3.95
C LEU A 338 -3.14 -0.37 -5.14
N VAL A 339 -4.12 0.50 -5.43
CA VAL A 339 -5.20 0.19 -6.37
C VAL A 339 -5.32 1.22 -7.50
N LEU A 340 -5.49 2.50 -7.18
CA LEU A 340 -5.87 3.49 -8.21
C LEU A 340 -4.75 3.74 -9.22
N ILE A 341 -3.51 3.92 -8.76
CA ILE A 341 -2.34 4.10 -9.63
C ILE A 341 -2.15 2.89 -10.55
N PRO A 342 -1.97 1.65 -10.07
CA PRO A 342 -1.76 0.52 -10.98
C PRO A 342 -2.97 0.29 -11.90
N MET A 343 -4.20 0.52 -11.43
CA MET A 343 -5.40 0.40 -12.27
C MET A 343 -5.38 1.42 -13.43
N ALA A 344 -5.05 2.68 -13.16
CA ALA A 344 -4.91 3.71 -14.19
C ALA A 344 -3.82 3.35 -15.19
N MET A 345 -2.66 2.87 -14.71
CA MET A 345 -1.54 2.49 -15.58
C MET A 345 -1.85 1.29 -16.47
N CYS A 346 -2.52 0.26 -15.95
CA CYS A 346 -2.95 -0.89 -16.76
C CYS A 346 -3.93 -0.47 -17.87
N GLY A 347 -4.74 0.56 -17.62
CA GLY A 347 -5.66 1.11 -18.61
C GLY A 347 -4.96 1.87 -19.74
N ILE A 348 -3.92 2.64 -19.41
CA ILE A 348 -3.15 3.47 -20.35
C ILE A 348 -2.21 2.63 -21.20
N GLU A 349 -1.53 1.66 -20.61
CA GLU A 349 -0.59 0.79 -21.34
C GLU A 349 -1.30 -0.10 -22.39
N GLY A 350 -2.62 -0.27 -22.26
CA GLY A 350 -3.35 -1.35 -22.93
C GLY A 350 -3.08 -2.67 -22.23
N GLN A 351 -4.03 -3.62 -22.30
CA GLN A 351 -3.93 -4.86 -21.52
C GLN A 351 -2.56 -5.53 -21.69
N PRO A 352 -1.76 -5.65 -20.61
CA PRO A 352 -0.62 -6.55 -20.63
C PRO A 352 -1.14 -7.98 -20.82
N ALA A 353 -0.41 -8.80 -21.58
CA ALA A 353 -0.67 -10.22 -21.71
C ALA A 353 -0.91 -10.84 -20.31
N ALA A 354 -1.94 -11.67 -20.18
CA ALA A 354 -2.31 -12.30 -18.92
C ALA A 354 -1.05 -12.80 -18.16
N PRO A 355 -0.93 -12.54 -16.83
CA PRO A 355 0.28 -12.86 -16.09
C PRO A 355 0.64 -14.35 -16.27
N PRO A 356 1.82 -14.67 -16.80
CA PRO A 356 2.11 -15.99 -17.39
C PRO A 356 2.04 -17.17 -16.42
N ARG A 357 2.04 -16.93 -15.09
CA ARG A 357 2.03 -17.99 -14.07
C ARG A 357 0.67 -18.30 -13.45
N LEU A 358 -0.26 -17.35 -13.41
CA LEU A 358 -1.59 -17.62 -12.83
C LEU A 358 -2.47 -18.47 -13.76
N ALA A 359 -2.21 -18.45 -15.06
CA ALA A 359 -2.90 -19.31 -16.02
C ALA A 359 -2.39 -20.77 -15.97
N GLN A 360 -1.10 -20.98 -15.71
CA GLN A 360 -0.49 -22.32 -15.77
C GLN A 360 -0.84 -23.23 -14.59
N GLU A 361 -1.09 -22.69 -13.40
CA GLU A 361 -1.53 -23.52 -12.25
C GLU A 361 -3.02 -23.93 -12.34
N VAL A 362 -3.82 -23.26 -13.16
CA VAL A 362 -5.26 -23.58 -13.32
C VAL A 362 -5.49 -24.67 -14.38
N GLU A 363 -4.58 -24.80 -15.36
CA GLU A 363 -4.70 -25.76 -16.47
C GLU A 363 -3.96 -27.08 -16.25
N SER A 364 -3.48 -27.37 -15.03
CA SER A 364 -3.10 -28.75 -14.68
C SER A 364 -4.23 -29.41 -13.89
N PRO A 365 -5.33 -29.86 -14.55
CA PRO A 365 -6.21 -30.80 -13.90
C PRO A 365 -5.36 -32.02 -13.58
N ARG A 366 -5.51 -32.50 -12.34
CA ARG A 366 -5.03 -33.79 -11.87
C ARG A 366 -5.46 -34.88 -12.86
N ALA A 367 -4.65 -35.13 -13.88
CA ALA A 367 -4.75 -36.27 -14.78
C ALA A 367 -3.98 -37.47 -14.19
N ALA A 368 -4.02 -37.62 -12.87
CA ALA A 368 -3.45 -38.74 -12.14
C ALA A 368 -4.38 -39.05 -10.96
N GLY A 369 -5.22 -40.08 -11.14
CA GLY A 369 -6.14 -40.60 -10.13
C GLY A 369 -7.45 -41.05 -10.74
#